data_AF-A0A2H5N3T7-F1
#
_entry.id   AF-A0A2H5N3T7-F1
#
_cell.length_a   1.000
_cell.length_b   1.000
_cell.length_c   1.000
_cell.angle_alpha   90.00
_cell.angle_beta   90.00
_cell.angle_gamma   90.00
#
_symmetry.space_group_name_H-M   'P 1'
#
loop_
_entity.id
_entity.type
_entity.pdbx_description
1 polymer ?
#
loop_
_entity_poly.entity_id
_entity_poly.type
_entity_poly.pdbx_seq_one_letter_code
_entity_poly.pdbx_strand_id
1 'polypeptide(L)'
;YLVMYIRENFDQVNKVYYYDLSALPEGLEGFRKSNGLLPFVKLIDRFDAQYEVVANDDSVFTFRTSKDAPKYKIVRVDLREPNNWSEVVPEAERDVLESASAANFNQMILSYLSDVKYVLQIRDLKTGSLLHQLPIEIGSVNAKSVRRDDSVVFISFTSFLTPGIIYQCNLISETPEMKIFRETSVPGFDRSEFHVHQVFVPSKDGSTKIPMFIVAKKDIKLDGSHPCLLYGYGGFNASITPSFSVSRTVLMRHLGAVFCIANIRGGGEYGEEWHKDGALAKKQNCFDDFISASQYLISAGYTQSRKLCIEGESNGGLLIGACINQRPDLFGCALAHVGVMDMLRLHKFTIGHAGFSEYGCPEKKEEFDWLIK
;
A
#
# COMPACT_ATOMS: atom_id res chain seq x y z
N TYR A 1 0.36 -15.95 -24.11
CA TYR A 1 1.58 -15.14 -23.94
C TYR A 1 2.23 -15.44 -22.59
N LEU A 2 3.56 -15.54 -22.55
CA LEU A 2 4.35 -15.48 -21.33
C LEU A 2 4.80 -14.02 -21.13
N VAL A 3 4.54 -13.44 -19.96
CA VAL A 3 4.95 -12.06 -19.63
C VAL A 3 6.05 -12.11 -18.58
N MET A 4 7.12 -11.35 -18.79
CA MET A 4 8.26 -11.24 -17.89
C MET A 4 8.40 -9.80 -17.41
N TYR A 5 8.46 -9.65 -16.09
CA TYR A 5 8.72 -8.38 -15.42
C TYR A 5 10.16 -8.36 -14.91
N ILE A 6 10.89 -7.30 -15.23
CA ILE A 6 12.24 -7.07 -14.68
C ILE A 6 12.17 -5.85 -13.76
N ARG A 7 12.75 -5.98 -12.57
CA ARG A 7 12.89 -4.93 -11.57
C ARG A 7 14.36 -4.83 -11.17
N GLU A 8 14.86 -3.63 -10.93
CA GLU A 8 16.27 -3.39 -10.57
C GLU A 8 16.46 -3.25 -9.06
N ASN A 9 15.52 -2.60 -8.38
CA ASN A 9 15.58 -2.24 -6.96
C ASN A 9 14.15 -2.21 -6.37
N PHE A 10 13.95 -1.61 -5.20
CA PHE A 10 12.63 -1.51 -4.56
C PHE A 10 11.74 -0.38 -5.10
N ASP A 11 12.18 0.34 -6.14
CA ASP A 11 11.36 1.35 -6.82
C ASP A 11 10.16 0.69 -7.52
N GLN A 12 9.07 1.44 -7.67
CA GLN A 12 7.84 0.98 -8.31
C GLN A 12 7.92 1.13 -9.84
N VAL A 13 9.02 0.70 -10.44
CA VAL A 13 9.24 0.73 -11.89
C VAL A 13 9.67 -0.63 -12.42
N ASN A 14 9.26 -0.97 -13.63
CA ASN A 14 9.61 -2.25 -14.23
C ASN A 14 9.67 -2.22 -15.74
N LYS A 15 10.51 -3.10 -16.30
CA LYS A 15 10.44 -3.47 -17.71
C LYS A 15 9.38 -4.55 -17.91
N VAL A 16 8.77 -4.59 -19.09
CA VAL A 16 7.78 -5.59 -19.46
C VAL A 16 8.18 -6.20 -20.79
N TYR A 17 8.54 -7.47 -20.77
CA TYR A 17 8.78 -8.23 -21.98
C TYR A 17 7.71 -9.32 -22.11
N TYR A 18 7.46 -9.77 -23.33
CA TYR A 18 6.51 -10.84 -23.59
C TYR A 18 7.03 -11.83 -24.62
N TYR A 19 6.46 -13.02 -24.62
CA TYR A 19 6.69 -14.00 -25.65
C TYR A 19 5.38 -14.72 -26.00
N ASP A 20 5.10 -14.84 -27.29
CA ASP A 20 3.97 -15.63 -27.76
C ASP A 20 4.35 -17.11 -27.81
N LEU A 21 3.80 -17.88 -26.87
CA LEU A 21 4.06 -19.31 -26.78
C LEU A 21 3.46 -20.09 -27.96
N SER A 22 2.48 -19.54 -28.67
CA SER A 22 1.91 -20.18 -29.87
C SER A 22 2.89 -20.19 -31.04
N ALA A 23 3.90 -19.32 -31.02
CA ALA A 23 4.97 -19.28 -32.01
C ALA A 23 6.00 -20.41 -31.84
N LEU A 24 5.88 -21.23 -30.77
CA LEU A 24 6.75 -22.40 -30.55
C LEU A 24 6.22 -23.62 -31.32
N PRO A 25 6.95 -24.13 -32.33
CA PRO A 25 6.48 -25.25 -33.16
C PRO A 25 6.20 -26.54 -32.38
N GLU A 26 6.98 -26.79 -31.32
CA GLU A 26 6.84 -27.96 -30.43
C GLU A 26 6.37 -27.56 -29.02
N GLY A 27 5.81 -26.36 -28.87
CA GLY A 27 5.50 -25.78 -27.56
C GLY A 27 6.73 -25.66 -26.65
N LEU A 28 6.49 -25.63 -25.34
CA LEU A 28 7.56 -25.55 -24.33
C LEU A 28 8.42 -26.83 -24.25
N GLU A 29 7.92 -27.97 -24.74
CA GLU A 29 8.64 -29.25 -24.72
C GLU A 29 9.90 -29.22 -25.60
N GLY A 30 9.86 -28.53 -26.74
CA GLY A 30 11.01 -28.33 -27.62
C GLY A 30 12.18 -27.56 -26.94
N PHE A 31 11.90 -26.83 -25.86
CA PHE A 31 12.91 -26.13 -25.06
C PHE A 31 13.49 -26.96 -23.91
N ARG A 32 12.92 -28.13 -23.55
CA ARG A 32 13.45 -28.94 -22.44
C ARG A 32 14.88 -29.43 -22.65
N LYS A 33 15.31 -29.57 -23.91
CA LYS A 33 16.66 -30.03 -24.29
C LYS A 33 17.55 -28.91 -24.82
N SER A 34 17.05 -27.68 -24.87
CA SER A 34 17.81 -26.53 -25.35
C SER A 34 18.31 -25.69 -24.18
N ASN A 35 19.54 -25.20 -24.26
CA ASN A 35 20.10 -24.21 -23.31
C ASN A 35 19.82 -22.76 -23.76
N GLY A 36 18.91 -22.56 -24.72
CA GLY A 36 18.60 -21.25 -25.29
C GLY A 36 17.59 -20.48 -24.44
N LEU A 37 17.72 -19.16 -24.39
CA LEU A 37 16.71 -18.29 -23.80
C LEU A 37 15.50 -18.16 -24.73
N LEU A 38 14.30 -18.03 -24.14
CA LEU A 38 13.11 -17.68 -24.92
C LEU A 38 13.32 -16.28 -25.57
N PRO A 39 12.97 -16.10 -26.86
CA PRO A 39 13.22 -14.85 -27.57
C PRO A 39 12.14 -13.81 -27.22
N PHE A 40 12.21 -13.29 -26.00
CA PHE A 40 11.31 -12.27 -25.49
C PHE A 40 11.34 -10.99 -26.35
N VAL A 41 10.15 -10.50 -26.69
CA VAL A 41 9.94 -9.18 -27.29
C VAL A 41 9.85 -8.14 -26.16
N LYS A 42 10.61 -7.06 -26.33
CA LYS A 42 10.72 -6.00 -25.33
C LYS A 42 9.66 -4.93 -25.53
N LEU A 43 8.47 -5.10 -24.93
CA LEU A 43 7.40 -4.10 -25.02
C LEU A 43 7.79 -2.79 -24.33
N ILE A 44 8.33 -2.88 -23.11
CA ILE A 44 8.84 -1.75 -22.33
C ILE A 44 10.26 -2.11 -21.86
N ASP A 45 11.28 -1.41 -22.39
CA ASP A 45 12.71 -1.66 -22.06
C ASP A 45 13.38 -0.54 -21.24
N ARG A 46 12.61 0.12 -20.39
CA ARG A 46 13.07 1.18 -19.49
C ARG A 46 12.39 1.06 -18.12
N PHE A 47 13.02 1.64 -17.11
CA PHE A 47 12.51 1.73 -15.74
C PHE A 47 11.93 3.12 -15.51
N ASP A 48 10.80 3.42 -16.16
CA ASP A 48 10.19 4.77 -16.14
C ASP A 48 8.83 4.84 -15.43
N ALA A 49 8.13 3.71 -15.31
CA ALA A 49 6.87 3.61 -14.58
C ALA A 49 6.59 2.16 -14.17
N GLN A 50 5.57 1.96 -13.33
CA GLN A 50 5.03 0.63 -13.07
C GLN A 50 4.11 0.19 -14.21
N TYR A 51 4.16 -1.09 -14.57
CA TYR A 51 3.23 -1.71 -15.51
C TYR A 51 2.85 -3.12 -15.03
N GLU A 52 1.56 -3.31 -14.76
CA GLU A 52 0.98 -4.57 -14.30
C GLU A 52 -0.14 -5.00 -15.26
N VAL A 53 -0.11 -6.24 -15.74
CA VAL A 53 -1.15 -6.75 -16.65
C VAL A 53 -2.43 -7.00 -15.86
N VAL A 54 -3.54 -6.47 -16.36
CA VAL A 54 -4.88 -6.71 -15.81
C VAL A 54 -5.61 -7.78 -16.62
N ALA A 55 -5.50 -7.72 -17.95
CA ALA A 55 -6.11 -8.67 -18.88
C ALA A 55 -5.45 -8.59 -20.26
N ASN A 56 -5.74 -9.56 -21.11
CA ASN A 56 -5.52 -9.44 -22.55
C ASN A 56 -6.65 -10.11 -23.35
N ASP A 57 -7.00 -9.53 -24.49
CA ASP A 57 -7.82 -10.12 -25.54
C ASP A 57 -6.92 -10.37 -26.75
N ASP A 58 -6.47 -11.61 -26.91
CA ASP A 58 -5.41 -11.96 -27.87
C ASP A 58 -4.18 -11.04 -27.68
N SER A 59 -3.81 -10.23 -28.68
CA SER A 59 -2.66 -9.31 -28.63
C SER A 59 -2.97 -7.97 -27.96
N VAL A 60 -4.23 -7.72 -27.58
CA VAL A 60 -4.64 -6.45 -26.98
C VAL A 60 -4.57 -6.56 -25.46
N PHE A 61 -3.55 -5.94 -24.86
CA PHE A 61 -3.29 -6.00 -23.42
C PHE A 61 -3.85 -4.76 -22.71
N THR A 62 -4.43 -4.98 -21.54
CA THR A 62 -4.86 -3.93 -20.61
C THR A 62 -3.93 -3.93 -19.41
N PHE A 63 -3.37 -2.76 -19.07
CA PHE A 63 -2.40 -2.57 -18.00
C PHE A 63 -2.90 -1.57 -16.96
N ARG A 64 -2.56 -1.80 -15.69
CA ARG A 64 -2.47 -0.76 -14.66
C ARG A 64 -1.07 -0.15 -14.74
N THR A 65 -0.97 1.17 -14.76
CA THR A 65 0.34 1.85 -14.85
C THR A 65 0.37 3.17 -14.11
N SER A 66 1.54 3.56 -13.62
CA SER A 66 1.81 4.90 -13.08
C SER A 66 2.38 5.88 -14.12
N LYS A 67 2.50 5.45 -15.39
CA LYS A 67 3.09 6.28 -16.44
C LYS A 67 2.29 7.57 -16.64
N ASP A 68 2.93 8.69 -16.33
CA ASP A 68 2.35 10.03 -16.34
C ASP A 68 1.05 10.12 -15.51
N ALA A 69 0.96 9.31 -14.44
CA ALA A 69 -0.21 9.16 -13.58
C ALA A 69 0.21 8.67 -12.17
N PRO A 70 0.64 9.54 -11.24
CA PRO A 70 1.17 9.14 -9.92
C PRO A 70 0.16 8.38 -9.05
N LYS A 71 -1.15 8.49 -9.31
CA LYS A 71 -2.22 7.71 -8.65
C LYS A 71 -2.72 6.52 -9.47
N TYR A 72 -1.96 6.17 -10.51
CA TYR A 72 -2.19 5.07 -11.44
C TYR A 72 -3.46 5.21 -12.28
N LYS A 73 -3.44 4.54 -13.44
CA LYS A 73 -4.55 4.51 -14.40
C LYS A 73 -4.60 3.17 -15.14
N ILE A 74 -5.67 2.96 -15.91
CA ILE A 74 -5.80 1.79 -16.79
C ILE A 74 -5.60 2.21 -18.23
N VAL A 75 -4.68 1.55 -18.92
CA VAL A 75 -4.34 1.77 -20.33
C VAL A 75 -4.43 0.48 -21.12
N ARG A 76 -4.46 0.60 -22.45
CA ARG A 76 -4.50 -0.52 -23.38
C ARG A 76 -3.53 -0.31 -24.53
N VAL A 77 -2.96 -1.41 -25.02
CA VAL A 77 -2.05 -1.45 -26.17
C VAL A 77 -2.26 -2.75 -26.94
N ASP A 78 -2.23 -2.69 -28.28
CA ASP A 78 -2.09 -3.89 -29.11
C ASP A 78 -0.59 -4.17 -29.31
N LEU A 79 -0.14 -5.39 -28.99
CA LEU A 79 1.24 -5.81 -29.18
C LEU A 79 1.69 -5.76 -30.65
N ARG A 80 0.76 -5.72 -31.60
CA ARG A 80 1.01 -5.52 -33.04
C ARG A 80 1.34 -4.05 -33.36
N GLU A 81 0.87 -3.12 -32.54
CA GLU A 81 1.09 -1.68 -32.65
C GLU A 81 1.59 -1.11 -31.31
N PRO A 82 2.77 -1.53 -30.82
CA PRO A 82 3.19 -1.32 -29.42
C PRO A 82 3.46 0.15 -29.03
N ASN A 83 3.41 1.06 -30.00
CA ASN A 83 3.56 2.50 -29.79
C ASN A 83 2.21 3.22 -29.57
N ASN A 84 1.09 2.56 -29.85
CA ASN A 84 -0.25 3.15 -29.79
C ASN A 84 -0.96 2.75 -28.49
N TRP A 85 -0.74 3.54 -27.43
CA TRP A 85 -1.38 3.34 -26.13
C TRP A 85 -2.63 4.21 -26.01
N SER A 86 -3.74 3.62 -25.55
CA SER A 86 -4.99 4.32 -25.29
C SER A 86 -5.38 4.21 -23.82
N GLU A 87 -5.89 5.28 -23.24
CA GLU A 87 -6.44 5.27 -21.89
C GLU A 87 -7.82 4.62 -21.86
N VAL A 88 -8.07 3.79 -20.85
CA VAL A 88 -9.36 3.10 -20.62
C VAL A 88 -10.04 3.65 -19.37
N VAL A 89 -9.28 3.86 -18.29
CA VAL A 89 -9.74 4.55 -17.09
C VAL A 89 -8.69 5.59 -16.74
N PRO A 90 -9.02 6.89 -16.73
CA PRO A 90 -8.08 7.96 -16.39
C PRO A 90 -7.58 7.83 -14.94
N GLU A 91 -6.47 8.50 -14.66
CA GLU A 91 -6.05 8.75 -13.28
C GLU A 91 -7.17 9.50 -12.54
N ALA A 92 -7.50 9.05 -11.32
CA ALA A 92 -8.47 9.77 -10.50
C ALA A 92 -7.85 11.05 -9.95
N GLU A 93 -8.67 12.08 -9.66
CA GLU A 93 -8.16 13.36 -9.17
C GLU A 93 -7.53 13.24 -7.77
N ARG A 94 -8.09 12.37 -6.91
CA ARG A 94 -7.72 12.26 -5.49
C ARG A 94 -7.29 10.87 -5.05
N ASP A 95 -7.90 9.83 -5.61
CA ASP A 95 -7.79 8.47 -5.07
C ASP A 95 -6.70 7.67 -5.80
N VAL A 96 -5.99 6.81 -5.06
CA VAL A 96 -4.95 5.94 -5.63
C VAL A 96 -5.58 4.66 -6.13
N LEU A 97 -5.39 4.31 -7.41
CA LEU A 97 -5.76 2.99 -7.91
C LEU A 97 -4.73 1.95 -7.45
N GLU A 98 -5.03 1.26 -6.35
CA GLU A 98 -4.15 0.27 -5.72
C GLU A 98 -4.09 -1.06 -6.48
N SER A 99 -5.22 -1.49 -7.06
CA SER A 99 -5.24 -2.71 -7.86
C SER A 99 -6.39 -2.78 -8.85
N ALA A 100 -6.20 -3.62 -9.86
CA ALA A 100 -7.19 -3.93 -10.88
C ALA A 100 -7.17 -5.43 -11.16
N SER A 101 -8.34 -6.05 -11.29
CA SER A 101 -8.45 -7.48 -11.58
C SER A 101 -9.61 -7.73 -12.54
N ALA A 102 -9.38 -8.46 -13.63
CA ALA A 102 -10.43 -8.84 -14.57
C ALA A 102 -11.28 -9.97 -13.99
N ALA A 103 -12.60 -9.88 -14.21
CA ALA A 103 -13.58 -10.81 -13.67
C ALA A 103 -14.78 -10.91 -14.62
N ASN A 104 -15.59 -11.96 -14.47
CA ASN A 104 -16.85 -12.15 -15.19
C ASN A 104 -16.76 -11.86 -16.69
N PHE A 105 -15.68 -12.34 -17.31
CA PHE A 105 -15.25 -12.19 -18.70
C PHE A 105 -14.96 -10.76 -19.17
N ASN A 106 -15.92 -9.84 -18.99
CA ASN A 106 -15.90 -8.48 -19.55
C ASN A 106 -15.98 -7.40 -18.48
N GLN A 107 -15.77 -7.73 -17.21
CA GLN A 107 -15.72 -6.77 -16.11
C GLN A 107 -14.31 -6.67 -15.53
N MET A 108 -14.06 -5.59 -14.81
CA MET A 108 -12.90 -5.46 -13.95
C MET A 108 -13.31 -4.86 -12.61
N ILE A 109 -12.67 -5.37 -11.56
CA ILE A 109 -12.77 -4.84 -10.20
C ILE A 109 -11.58 -3.92 -9.99
N LEU A 110 -11.84 -2.65 -9.71
CA LEU A 110 -10.84 -1.67 -9.33
C LEU A 110 -10.93 -1.42 -7.82
N SER A 111 -9.77 -1.42 -7.17
CA SER A 111 -9.64 -1.08 -5.76
C SER A 111 -8.92 0.25 -5.64
N TYR A 112 -9.66 1.27 -5.22
CA TYR A 112 -9.13 2.60 -4.95
C TYR A 112 -8.88 2.79 -3.46
N LEU A 113 -7.84 3.54 -3.12
CA LEU A 113 -7.59 4.03 -1.77
C LEU A 113 -7.94 5.52 -1.74
N SER A 114 -9.00 5.86 -1.00
CA SER A 114 -9.52 7.22 -0.85
C SER A 114 -9.39 7.63 0.61
N ASP A 115 -8.52 8.60 0.91
CA ASP A 115 -8.18 9.01 2.28
C ASP A 115 -7.94 7.78 3.19
N VAL A 116 -7.09 6.85 2.71
CA VAL A 116 -6.70 5.60 3.39
C VAL A 116 -7.85 4.61 3.65
N LYS A 117 -8.95 4.71 2.90
CA LYS A 117 -10.10 3.80 2.95
C LYS A 117 -10.33 3.19 1.58
N TYR A 118 -10.55 1.89 1.53
CA TYR A 118 -10.78 1.25 0.24
C TYR A 118 -12.19 1.52 -0.31
N VAL A 119 -12.24 1.83 -1.60
CA VAL A 119 -13.45 1.91 -2.42
C VAL A 119 -13.32 0.91 -3.55
N LEU A 120 -14.27 -0.01 -3.66
CA LEU A 120 -14.30 -1.01 -4.73
C LEU A 120 -15.28 -0.58 -5.82
N GLN A 121 -14.82 -0.59 -7.07
CA GLN A 121 -15.63 -0.31 -8.25
C GLN A 121 -15.63 -1.52 -9.18
N ILE A 122 -16.79 -1.83 -9.75
CA ILE A 122 -16.93 -2.74 -10.88
C ILE A 122 -17.10 -1.88 -12.13
N ARG A 123 -16.27 -2.13 -13.13
CA ARG A 123 -16.26 -1.41 -14.40
C ARG A 123 -16.33 -2.37 -15.57
N ASP A 124 -16.82 -1.88 -16.70
CA ASP A 124 -16.70 -2.59 -17.97
C ASP A 124 -15.22 -2.65 -18.39
N LEU A 125 -14.72 -3.85 -18.69
CA LEU A 125 -13.31 -4.06 -19.04
C LEU A 125 -12.97 -3.38 -20.37
N LYS A 126 -13.89 -3.34 -21.33
CA LYS A 126 -13.65 -2.81 -22.68
C LYS A 126 -13.69 -1.28 -22.68
N THR A 127 -14.73 -0.67 -22.13
CA THR A 127 -14.96 0.78 -22.19
C THR A 127 -14.43 1.53 -20.99
N GLY A 128 -14.15 0.85 -19.87
CA GLY A 128 -13.77 1.49 -18.60
C GLY A 128 -14.94 2.16 -17.86
N SER A 129 -16.17 2.04 -18.39
CA SER A 129 -17.36 2.66 -17.79
C SER A 129 -17.64 2.10 -16.41
N LEU A 130 -18.00 2.97 -15.46
CA LEU A 130 -18.44 2.55 -14.14
C LEU A 130 -19.77 1.83 -14.23
N LEU A 131 -19.82 0.60 -13.70
CA LEU A 131 -21.06 -0.17 -13.60
C LEU A 131 -21.61 -0.04 -12.18
N HIS A 132 -20.78 -0.34 -11.17
CA HIS A 132 -21.19 -0.31 -9.76
C HIS A 132 -20.06 0.15 -8.84
N GLN A 133 -20.45 0.68 -7.69
CA GLN A 133 -19.57 0.83 -6.54
C GLN A 133 -20.06 -0.13 -5.44
N LEU A 134 -19.16 -0.95 -4.92
CA LEU A 134 -19.51 -1.94 -3.90
C LEU A 134 -19.55 -1.28 -2.51
N PRO A 135 -20.57 -1.58 -1.68
CA PRO A 135 -20.69 -1.02 -0.33
C PRO A 135 -19.73 -1.73 0.62
N ILE A 136 -18.57 -1.14 0.87
CA ILE A 136 -17.60 -1.63 1.86
C ILE A 136 -17.43 -0.61 2.98
N GLU A 137 -17.40 -1.08 4.22
CA GLU A 137 -17.09 -0.25 5.39
C GLU A 137 -15.62 0.21 5.40
N ILE A 138 -15.27 1.11 6.33
CA ILE A 138 -13.88 1.51 6.53
C ILE A 138 -13.03 0.29 6.94
N GLY A 139 -12.09 -0.07 6.09
CA GLY A 139 -11.17 -1.18 6.33
C GLY A 139 -10.24 -1.41 5.15
N SER A 140 -9.49 -2.50 5.23
CA SER A 140 -8.68 -3.04 4.13
C SER A 140 -9.44 -4.11 3.37
N VAL A 141 -9.39 -4.05 2.04
CA VAL A 141 -9.94 -5.07 1.16
C VAL A 141 -8.83 -5.75 0.36
N ASN A 142 -9.04 -7.01 0.04
CA ASN A 142 -8.31 -7.69 -1.03
C ASN A 142 -9.32 -8.46 -1.88
N ALA A 143 -9.36 -8.11 -3.17
CA ALA A 143 -10.23 -8.69 -4.18
C ALA A 143 -9.44 -9.30 -5.36
N LYS A 144 -8.15 -9.61 -5.16
CA LYS A 144 -7.24 -10.09 -6.22
C LYS A 144 -7.40 -11.59 -6.53
N SER A 145 -8.02 -12.36 -5.64
CA SER A 145 -8.23 -13.81 -5.80
C SER A 145 -9.41 -14.10 -6.74
N VAL A 146 -9.31 -13.65 -7.98
CA VAL A 146 -10.32 -13.82 -9.03
C VAL A 146 -9.64 -14.09 -10.38
N ARG A 147 -10.18 -15.02 -11.16
CA ARG A 147 -9.80 -15.19 -12.56
C ARG A 147 -10.82 -14.52 -13.46
N ARG A 148 -10.40 -14.19 -14.68
CA ARG A 148 -11.25 -13.50 -15.65
C ARG A 148 -12.56 -14.25 -15.93
N ASP A 149 -12.57 -15.57 -15.93
CA ASP A 149 -13.74 -16.43 -16.18
C ASP A 149 -14.63 -16.63 -14.94
N ASP A 150 -14.18 -16.21 -13.75
CA ASP A 150 -14.96 -16.33 -12.52
C ASP A 150 -16.02 -15.22 -12.44
N SER A 151 -17.28 -15.62 -12.32
CA SER A 151 -18.44 -14.72 -12.16
C SER A 151 -18.83 -14.49 -10.69
N VAL A 152 -18.19 -15.21 -9.77
CA VAL A 152 -18.35 -15.07 -8.33
C VAL A 152 -16.98 -14.75 -7.74
N VAL A 153 -16.90 -13.67 -6.97
CA VAL A 153 -15.65 -13.17 -6.39
C VAL A 153 -15.69 -13.25 -4.89
N PHE A 154 -14.57 -13.63 -4.28
CA PHE A 154 -14.40 -13.59 -2.84
C PHE A 154 -13.53 -12.38 -2.46
N ILE A 155 -14.07 -11.53 -1.59
CA ILE A 155 -13.41 -10.31 -1.13
C ILE A 155 -13.10 -10.49 0.34
N SER A 156 -11.82 -10.52 0.71
CA SER A 156 -11.43 -10.50 2.12
C SER A 156 -11.41 -9.06 2.62
N PHE A 157 -12.03 -8.83 3.77
CA PHE A 157 -12.12 -7.55 4.46
C PHE A 157 -11.60 -7.67 5.89
N THR A 158 -10.80 -6.72 6.33
CA THR A 158 -10.39 -6.56 7.73
C THR A 158 -10.43 -5.09 8.11
N SER A 159 -10.56 -4.80 9.40
CA SER A 159 -10.46 -3.44 9.92
C SER A 159 -9.96 -3.50 11.36
N PHE A 160 -9.72 -2.36 12.00
CA PHE A 160 -9.19 -2.31 13.37
C PHE A 160 -10.02 -3.11 14.39
N LEU A 161 -11.35 -3.14 14.21
CA LEU A 161 -12.30 -3.78 15.11
C LEU A 161 -13.06 -4.95 14.45
N THR A 162 -12.69 -5.31 13.21
CA THR A 162 -13.31 -6.40 12.45
C THR A 162 -12.24 -7.42 12.07
N PRO A 163 -12.22 -8.61 12.71
CA PRO A 163 -11.13 -9.58 12.58
C PRO A 163 -10.90 -10.11 11.18
N GLY A 164 -11.99 -10.36 10.46
CA GLY A 164 -11.94 -10.85 9.10
C GLY A 164 -13.32 -11.27 8.63
N ILE A 165 -13.75 -10.70 7.51
CA ILE A 165 -14.94 -11.11 6.78
C ILE A 165 -14.49 -11.52 5.39
N ILE A 166 -14.96 -12.67 4.91
CA ILE A 166 -14.90 -13.03 3.51
C ILE A 166 -16.29 -12.80 2.95
N TYR A 167 -16.43 -11.79 2.10
CA TYR A 167 -17.62 -11.58 1.30
C TYR A 167 -17.58 -12.45 0.06
N GLN A 168 -18.72 -12.97 -0.35
CA GLN A 168 -18.96 -13.52 -1.68
C GLN A 168 -19.80 -12.51 -2.46
N CYS A 169 -19.32 -12.13 -3.64
CA CYS A 169 -19.98 -11.17 -4.54
C CYS A 169 -20.32 -11.88 -5.85
N ASN A 170 -21.60 -11.95 -6.22
CA ASN A 170 -22.03 -12.45 -7.53
C ASN A 170 -22.09 -11.29 -8.52
N LEU A 171 -21.30 -11.40 -9.60
CA LEU A 171 -21.15 -10.36 -10.63
C LEU A 171 -22.10 -10.51 -11.82
N ILE A 172 -22.84 -11.61 -11.91
CA ILE A 172 -23.80 -11.86 -13.01
C ILE A 172 -25.02 -10.95 -12.90
N SER A 173 -25.45 -10.69 -11.67
CA SER A 173 -26.64 -9.89 -11.37
C SER A 173 -26.46 -8.44 -11.83
N GLU A 174 -27.55 -7.81 -12.31
CA GLU A 174 -27.57 -6.39 -12.69
C GLU A 174 -27.14 -5.47 -11.54
N THR A 175 -27.37 -5.88 -10.29
CA THR A 175 -26.75 -5.26 -9.11
C THR A 175 -25.91 -6.33 -8.40
N PRO A 176 -24.61 -6.07 -8.15
CA PRO A 176 -23.74 -7.02 -7.48
C PRO A 176 -24.29 -7.40 -6.10
N GLU A 177 -24.54 -8.68 -5.90
CA GLU A 177 -25.05 -9.19 -4.63
C GLU A 177 -23.86 -9.58 -3.73
N MET A 178 -23.63 -8.81 -2.68
CA MET A 178 -22.62 -9.11 -1.66
C MET A 178 -23.25 -9.77 -0.44
N LYS A 179 -22.74 -10.94 -0.06
CA LYS A 179 -23.12 -11.64 1.17
C LYS A 179 -21.91 -12.12 1.95
N ILE A 180 -22.07 -12.26 3.27
CA ILE A 180 -21.03 -12.83 4.12
C ILE A 180 -20.92 -14.33 3.84
N PHE A 181 -19.76 -14.78 3.39
CA PHE A 181 -19.44 -16.20 3.20
C PHE A 181 -18.81 -16.80 4.46
N ARG A 182 -17.89 -16.05 5.08
CA ARG A 182 -17.27 -16.38 6.37
C ARG A 182 -17.06 -15.11 7.16
N GLU A 183 -17.27 -15.19 8.47
CA GLU A 183 -16.98 -14.11 9.40
C GLU A 183 -16.23 -14.70 10.59
N THR A 184 -15.13 -14.04 10.95
CA THR A 184 -14.32 -14.40 12.11
C THR A 184 -14.77 -13.57 13.31
N SER A 185 -15.17 -14.24 14.38
CA SER A 185 -15.46 -13.62 15.66
C SER A 185 -14.35 -13.90 16.67
N VAL A 186 -14.05 -12.94 17.54
CA VAL A 186 -13.11 -13.13 18.65
C VAL A 186 -13.91 -13.34 19.93
N PRO A 187 -13.78 -14.51 20.60
CA PRO A 187 -14.51 -14.79 21.83
C PRO A 187 -14.29 -13.71 22.90
N GLY A 188 -15.40 -13.19 23.42
CA GLY A 188 -15.42 -12.20 24.49
C GLY A 188 -15.03 -10.78 24.05
N PHE A 189 -14.72 -10.50 22.78
CA PHE A 189 -14.45 -9.15 22.31
C PHE A 189 -15.73 -8.49 21.78
N ASP A 190 -16.24 -7.49 22.49
CA ASP A 190 -17.33 -6.65 22.01
C ASP A 190 -16.76 -5.42 21.29
N ARG A 191 -16.83 -5.42 19.95
CA ARG A 191 -16.36 -4.29 19.13
C ARG A 191 -17.14 -3.00 19.37
N SER A 192 -18.37 -3.08 19.90
CA SER A 192 -19.22 -1.92 20.12
C SER A 192 -18.74 -1.03 21.27
N GLU A 193 -17.87 -1.54 22.16
CA GLU A 193 -17.21 -0.78 23.23
C GLU A 193 -16.11 0.17 22.70
N PHE A 194 -15.69 0.00 21.45
CA PHE A 194 -14.58 0.73 20.84
C PHE A 194 -15.05 1.60 19.68
N HIS A 195 -14.22 2.56 19.30
CA HIS A 195 -14.43 3.39 18.13
C HIS A 195 -13.13 3.58 17.36
N VAL A 196 -13.27 3.94 16.08
CA VAL A 196 -12.18 4.33 15.20
C VAL A 196 -12.48 5.74 14.71
N HIS A 197 -11.52 6.65 14.84
CA HIS A 197 -11.58 7.99 14.29
C HIS A 197 -10.40 8.21 13.35
N GLN A 198 -10.66 8.87 12.22
CA GLN A 198 -9.60 9.39 11.36
C GLN A 198 -9.50 10.89 11.60
N VAL A 199 -8.27 11.35 11.82
CA VAL A 199 -7.93 12.76 11.94
C VAL A 199 -6.88 13.14 10.90
N PHE A 200 -6.77 14.43 10.61
CA PHE A 200 -5.76 14.98 9.71
C PHE A 200 -4.88 15.94 10.50
N VAL A 201 -3.65 15.53 10.78
CA VAL A 201 -2.70 16.25 11.63
C VAL A 201 -1.80 17.11 10.75
N PRO A 202 -1.63 18.42 11.01
CA PRO A 202 -0.68 19.23 10.27
C PRO A 202 0.75 18.76 10.57
N SER A 203 1.55 18.55 9.52
CA SER A 203 2.98 18.32 9.63
C SER A 203 3.73 19.62 9.94
N LYS A 204 5.03 19.51 10.20
CA LYS A 204 5.96 20.63 10.47
C LYS A 204 6.00 21.67 9.36
N ASP A 205 5.82 21.27 8.10
CA ASP A 205 5.77 22.21 6.96
C ASP A 205 4.46 23.03 6.89
N GLY A 206 3.47 22.72 7.72
CA GLY A 206 2.19 23.43 7.87
C GLY A 206 1.19 23.21 6.73
N SER A 207 1.65 22.88 5.52
CA SER A 207 0.80 22.64 4.35
C SER A 207 0.32 21.19 4.24
N THR A 208 1.13 20.25 4.69
CA THR A 208 0.86 18.81 4.60
C THR A 208 -0.01 18.37 5.77
N LYS A 209 -1.06 17.61 5.47
CA LYS A 209 -1.95 17.00 6.47
C LYS A 209 -1.77 15.49 6.47
N ILE A 210 -1.36 14.94 7.60
CA ILE A 210 -1.10 13.51 7.81
C ILE A 210 -2.39 12.83 8.26
N PRO A 211 -2.93 11.87 7.50
CA PRO A 211 -4.00 11.03 8.00
C PRO A 211 -3.49 10.18 9.15
N MET A 212 -4.26 10.12 10.23
CA MET A 212 -3.98 9.22 11.35
C MET A 212 -5.28 8.59 11.82
N PHE A 213 -5.26 7.27 12.00
CA PHE A 213 -6.32 6.55 12.67
C PHE A 213 -6.04 6.46 14.16
N ILE A 214 -7.07 6.67 14.97
CA ILE A 214 -7.06 6.54 16.42
C ILE A 214 -8.13 5.53 16.81
N VAL A 215 -7.75 4.51 17.57
CA VAL A 215 -8.61 3.43 18.02
C VAL A 215 -8.55 3.37 19.54
N ALA A 216 -9.70 3.48 20.18
CA ALA A 216 -9.82 3.50 21.64
C ALA A 216 -11.18 2.99 22.10
N LYS A 217 -11.31 2.75 23.41
CA LYS A 217 -12.63 2.60 24.03
C LYS A 217 -13.44 3.88 23.86
N LYS A 218 -14.76 3.74 23.76
CA LYS A 218 -15.68 4.90 23.78
C LYS A 218 -15.58 5.66 25.10
N ASP A 219 -15.90 6.95 25.02
CA ASP A 219 -16.07 7.86 26.16
C ASP A 219 -14.84 7.97 27.08
N ILE A 220 -13.63 7.76 26.54
CA ILE A 220 -12.39 8.01 27.27
C ILE A 220 -12.23 9.51 27.57
N LYS A 221 -11.67 9.83 28.74
CA LYS A 221 -11.31 11.21 29.10
C LYS A 221 -10.04 11.62 28.37
N LEU A 222 -10.05 12.75 27.68
CA LEU A 222 -8.84 13.31 27.04
C LEU A 222 -8.03 14.15 28.05
N ASP A 223 -7.52 13.49 29.09
CA ASP A 223 -6.76 14.10 30.20
C ASP A 223 -5.27 13.69 30.23
N GLY A 224 -4.80 13.05 29.16
CA GLY A 224 -3.43 12.56 29.00
C GLY A 224 -3.10 11.31 29.81
N SER A 225 -4.09 10.70 30.47
CA SER A 225 -3.86 9.56 31.36
C SER A 225 -3.62 8.23 30.65
N HIS A 226 -4.04 8.06 29.40
CA HIS A 226 -4.00 6.76 28.73
C HIS A 226 -2.59 6.40 28.21
N PRO A 227 -2.16 5.12 28.34
CA PRO A 227 -1.04 4.63 27.56
C PRO A 227 -1.40 4.68 26.08
N CYS A 228 -0.43 5.01 25.23
CA CYS A 228 -0.66 5.11 23.79
C CYS A 228 0.40 4.32 23.02
N LEU A 229 -0.02 3.60 21.98
CA LEU A 229 0.85 2.94 21.03
C LEU A 229 0.62 3.56 19.65
N LEU A 230 1.62 4.28 19.14
CA LEU A 230 1.62 4.87 17.81
C LEU A 230 2.51 4.05 16.86
N TYR A 231 1.92 3.57 15.77
CA TYR A 231 2.60 2.80 14.73
C TYR A 231 2.80 3.62 13.45
N GLY A 232 3.92 3.42 12.76
CA GLY A 232 4.22 4.03 11.46
C GLY A 232 5.23 3.21 10.64
N TYR A 233 5.27 3.47 9.33
CA TYR A 233 6.23 2.86 8.40
C TYR A 233 6.93 3.90 7.53
N GLY A 234 6.22 4.56 6.60
CA GLY A 234 6.72 5.71 5.83
C GLY A 234 7.90 5.42 4.89
N GLY A 235 7.68 4.58 3.89
CA GLY A 235 8.68 4.31 2.85
C GLY A 235 8.21 3.31 1.80
N PHE A 236 8.95 3.23 0.69
CA PHE A 236 8.78 2.23 -0.37
C PHE A 236 7.42 2.23 -1.08
N ASN A 237 6.70 3.36 -1.04
CA ASN A 237 5.33 3.48 -1.56
C ASN A 237 4.37 2.45 -0.92
N ALA A 238 4.65 2.01 0.32
CA ALA A 238 3.83 1.05 1.03
C ALA A 238 2.70 1.76 1.79
N SER A 239 1.46 1.46 1.44
CA SER A 239 0.26 1.99 2.12
C SER A 239 -0.02 1.20 3.41
N ILE A 240 -0.12 1.90 4.55
CA ILE A 240 -0.46 1.26 5.84
C ILE A 240 -1.97 1.36 6.10
N THR A 241 -2.70 0.31 5.75
CA THR A 241 -4.17 0.35 5.79
C THR A 241 -4.74 -0.31 7.06
N PRO A 242 -6.01 -0.01 7.44
CA PRO A 242 -6.64 -0.56 8.63
C PRO A 242 -6.63 -2.10 8.66
N SER A 243 -6.08 -2.70 9.72
CA SER A 243 -6.01 -4.15 9.88
C SER A 243 -6.28 -4.57 11.32
N PHE A 244 -6.79 -5.80 11.48
CA PHE A 244 -7.06 -6.36 12.80
C PHE A 244 -5.79 -6.95 13.42
N SER A 245 -5.62 -6.76 14.72
CA SER A 245 -4.55 -7.39 15.49
C SER A 245 -5.03 -7.77 16.88
N VAL A 246 -4.92 -9.06 17.20
CA VAL A 246 -5.28 -9.59 18.52
C VAL A 246 -4.48 -8.92 19.63
N SER A 247 -3.17 -8.69 19.43
CA SER A 247 -2.32 -8.05 20.43
C SER A 247 -2.74 -6.60 20.69
N ARG A 248 -3.06 -5.83 19.64
CA ARG A 248 -3.59 -4.47 19.77
C ARG A 248 -4.94 -4.44 20.48
N THR A 249 -5.82 -5.40 20.18
CA THR A 249 -7.07 -5.58 20.92
C THR A 249 -6.84 -5.84 22.41
N VAL A 250 -5.86 -6.67 22.77
CA VAL A 250 -5.51 -6.93 24.18
C VAL A 250 -5.05 -5.65 24.87
N LEU A 251 -4.18 -4.85 24.23
CA LEU A 251 -3.72 -3.57 24.78
C LEU A 251 -4.88 -2.60 25.03
N MET A 252 -5.75 -2.39 24.02
CA MET A 252 -6.87 -1.47 24.14
C MET A 252 -7.88 -1.93 25.20
N ARG A 253 -8.17 -3.23 25.25
CA ARG A 253 -9.18 -3.79 26.15
C ARG A 253 -8.73 -3.83 27.60
N HIS A 254 -7.53 -4.35 27.85
CA HIS A 254 -7.06 -4.71 29.19
C HIS A 254 -6.14 -3.66 29.82
N LEU A 255 -5.46 -2.83 29.01
CA LEU A 255 -4.60 -1.75 29.49
C LEU A 255 -5.21 -0.36 29.26
N GLY A 256 -6.38 -0.28 28.64
CA GLY A 256 -7.02 1.00 28.29
C GLY A 256 -6.17 1.81 27.31
N ALA A 257 -5.35 1.15 26.50
CA ALA A 257 -4.45 1.84 25.59
C ALA A 257 -5.20 2.47 24.42
N VAL A 258 -4.72 3.63 23.98
CA VAL A 258 -5.08 4.25 22.70
C VAL A 258 -4.11 3.74 21.63
N PHE A 259 -4.61 3.10 20.59
CA PHE A 259 -3.80 2.64 19.47
C PHE A 259 -3.94 3.59 18.28
N CYS A 260 -2.82 3.92 17.63
CA CYS A 260 -2.80 4.84 16.50
C CYS A 260 -1.96 4.31 15.34
N ILE A 261 -2.37 4.65 14.11
CA ILE A 261 -1.56 4.48 12.89
C ILE A 261 -1.44 5.83 12.22
N ALA A 262 -0.22 6.33 12.03
CA ALA A 262 0.04 7.52 11.24
C ALA A 262 0.46 7.13 9.81
N ASN A 263 -0.30 7.60 8.82
CA ASN A 263 -0.07 7.41 7.40
C ASN A 263 0.84 8.51 6.86
N ILE A 264 2.10 8.48 7.30
CA ILE A 264 3.14 9.49 7.02
C ILE A 264 3.66 9.41 5.58
N ARG A 265 4.32 10.49 5.10
CA ARG A 265 4.98 10.50 3.79
C ARG A 265 6.04 9.42 3.65
N GLY A 266 6.34 9.05 2.41
CA GLY A 266 7.11 7.86 2.06
C GLY A 266 6.25 6.63 1.80
N GLY A 267 5.03 6.59 2.35
CA GLY A 267 4.02 5.59 2.01
C GLY A 267 3.36 5.83 0.64
N GLY A 268 2.41 4.96 0.27
CA GLY A 268 1.71 5.01 -1.01
C GLY A 268 0.28 5.59 -0.94
N GLU A 269 -0.14 6.10 0.22
CA GLU A 269 -1.54 6.40 0.51
C GLU A 269 -2.17 7.46 -0.41
N TYR A 270 -1.36 8.35 -0.96
CA TYR A 270 -1.76 9.38 -1.94
C TYR A 270 -0.96 9.31 -3.24
N GLY A 271 -0.40 8.14 -3.56
CA GLY A 271 0.31 7.85 -4.81
C GLY A 271 1.80 8.22 -4.77
N GLU A 272 2.45 8.18 -5.93
CA GLU A 272 3.91 8.32 -6.03
C GLU A 272 4.45 9.64 -5.47
N GLU A 273 3.67 10.71 -5.50
CA GLU A 273 4.10 12.00 -4.94
C GLU A 273 4.23 11.96 -3.42
N TRP A 274 3.33 11.26 -2.74
CA TRP A 274 3.40 11.03 -1.28
C TRP A 274 4.62 10.22 -0.89
N HIS A 275 4.97 9.23 -1.70
CA HIS A 275 6.18 8.44 -1.55
C HIS A 275 7.44 9.28 -1.74
N LYS A 276 7.55 9.98 -2.88
CA LYS A 276 8.71 10.81 -3.23
C LYS A 276 8.94 11.93 -2.21
N ASP A 277 7.87 12.46 -1.61
CA ASP A 277 7.97 13.49 -0.57
C ASP A 277 8.41 12.99 0.81
N GLY A 278 8.63 11.68 0.97
CA GLY A 278 9.23 11.08 2.17
C GLY A 278 10.37 10.11 1.86
N ALA A 279 11.02 10.24 0.69
CA ALA A 279 12.14 9.39 0.25
C ALA A 279 13.40 10.22 -0.08
N LEU A 280 14.54 9.54 -0.21
CA LEU A 280 15.84 10.12 -0.58
C LEU A 280 16.18 11.35 0.30
N ALA A 281 16.59 12.46 -0.31
CA ALA A 281 16.89 13.72 0.38
C ALA A 281 15.72 14.29 1.21
N LYS A 282 14.47 13.85 0.95
CA LYS A 282 13.26 14.25 1.67
C LYS A 282 12.88 13.29 2.79
N LYS A 283 13.68 12.25 3.08
CA LYS A 283 13.36 11.23 4.11
C LYS A 283 13.09 11.84 5.49
N GLN A 284 13.69 12.98 5.82
CA GLN A 284 13.41 13.71 7.07
C GLN A 284 11.92 14.10 7.23
N ASN A 285 11.19 14.32 6.13
CA ASN A 285 9.75 14.63 6.18
C ASN A 285 8.94 13.50 6.82
N CYS A 286 9.32 12.24 6.55
CA CYS A 286 8.70 11.07 7.18
C CYS A 286 8.84 11.11 8.71
N PHE A 287 10.02 11.47 9.21
CA PHE A 287 10.28 11.58 10.65
C PHE A 287 9.54 12.79 11.26
N ASP A 288 9.55 13.94 10.57
CA ASP A 288 8.84 15.14 10.99
C ASP A 288 7.31 14.89 11.07
N ASP A 289 6.73 14.16 10.10
CA ASP A 289 5.31 13.78 10.08
C ASP A 289 4.94 12.92 11.30
N PHE A 290 5.78 11.93 11.62
CA PHE A 290 5.54 11.03 12.74
C PHE A 290 5.69 11.74 14.10
N ILE A 291 6.64 12.67 14.20
CA ILE A 291 6.79 13.55 15.36
C ILE A 291 5.56 14.46 15.50
N SER A 292 5.05 15.04 14.42
CA SER A 292 3.83 15.86 14.44
C SER A 292 2.61 15.05 14.90
N ALA A 293 2.45 13.81 14.41
CA ALA A 293 1.40 12.89 14.87
C ALA A 293 1.53 12.62 16.38
N SER A 294 2.75 12.38 16.86
CA SER A 294 3.05 12.18 18.29
C SER A 294 2.68 13.40 19.15
N GLN A 295 3.06 14.60 18.69
CA GLN A 295 2.73 15.85 19.37
C GLN A 295 1.22 16.12 19.42
N TYR A 296 0.50 15.80 18.34
CA TYR A 296 -0.94 15.90 18.30
C TYR A 296 -1.58 15.04 19.39
N LEU A 297 -1.21 13.76 19.50
CA LEU A 297 -1.77 12.85 20.51
C LEU A 297 -1.58 13.35 21.94
N ILE A 298 -0.44 13.99 22.21
CA ILE A 298 -0.15 14.61 23.51
C ILE A 298 -1.01 15.87 23.72
N SER A 299 -1.00 16.80 22.75
CA SER A 299 -1.71 18.07 22.87
C SER A 299 -3.24 17.93 22.90
N ALA A 300 -3.78 16.92 22.21
CA ALA A 300 -5.20 16.61 22.18
C ALA A 300 -5.66 15.84 23.42
N GLY A 301 -4.75 15.53 24.36
CA GLY A 301 -5.08 14.91 25.63
C GLY A 301 -5.31 13.41 25.57
N TYR A 302 -5.00 12.72 24.47
CA TYR A 302 -5.07 11.25 24.45
C TYR A 302 -4.03 10.63 25.38
N THR A 303 -2.82 11.19 25.41
CA THR A 303 -1.70 10.67 26.19
C THR A 303 -0.76 11.79 26.63
N GLN A 304 0.40 11.42 27.17
CA GLN A 304 1.50 12.32 27.54
C GLN A 304 2.83 11.64 27.26
N SER A 305 3.92 12.40 27.11
CA SER A 305 5.20 11.87 26.61
C SER A 305 5.66 10.57 27.27
N ARG A 306 5.68 10.52 28.61
CA ARG A 306 6.09 9.32 29.38
C ARG A 306 5.21 8.08 29.18
N LYS A 307 4.05 8.21 28.54
CA LYS A 307 3.07 7.15 28.27
C LYS A 307 2.89 6.86 26.78
N LEU A 308 3.60 7.59 25.90
CA LEU A 308 3.59 7.35 24.47
C LEU A 308 4.66 6.32 24.10
N CYS A 309 4.21 5.18 23.59
CA CYS A 309 5.01 4.14 22.98
C CYS A 309 4.96 4.31 21.46
N ILE A 310 6.11 4.23 20.80
CA ILE A 310 6.20 4.22 19.33
C ILE A 310 6.70 2.87 18.83
N GLU A 311 6.12 2.38 17.73
CA GLU A 311 6.41 1.05 17.17
C GLU A 311 6.58 1.13 15.65
N GLY A 312 7.58 0.40 15.13
CA GLY A 312 7.81 0.26 13.69
C GLY A 312 8.72 -0.93 13.38
N GLU A 313 8.59 -1.46 12.17
CA GLU A 313 9.32 -2.65 11.71
C GLU A 313 10.08 -2.36 10.40
N SER A 314 11.29 -2.91 10.24
CA SER A 314 12.11 -2.75 9.04
C SER A 314 12.43 -1.26 8.78
N ASN A 315 11.89 -0.63 7.73
CA ASN A 315 11.95 0.83 7.55
C ASN A 315 11.24 1.60 8.68
N GLY A 316 10.15 1.04 9.23
CA GLY A 316 9.54 1.56 10.44
C GLY A 316 10.49 1.48 11.65
N GLY A 317 11.39 0.50 11.69
CA GLY A 317 12.43 0.44 12.72
C GLY A 317 13.44 1.58 12.60
N LEU A 318 13.84 1.94 11.37
CA LEU A 318 14.62 3.17 11.09
C LEU A 318 13.87 4.41 11.55
N LEU A 319 12.58 4.54 11.21
CA LEU A 319 11.71 5.63 11.67
C LEU A 319 11.76 5.77 13.19
N ILE A 320 11.58 4.68 13.94
CA ILE A 320 11.63 4.70 15.40
C ILE A 320 13.01 5.16 15.89
N GLY A 321 14.09 4.62 15.34
CA GLY A 321 15.46 4.99 15.69
C GLY A 321 15.76 6.47 15.45
N ALA A 322 15.35 7.01 14.30
CA ALA A 322 15.51 8.42 13.97
C ALA A 322 14.70 9.32 14.92
N CYS A 323 13.43 8.97 15.19
CA CYS A 323 12.57 9.78 16.07
C CYS A 323 13.09 9.84 17.51
N ILE A 324 13.58 8.73 18.09
CA ILE A 324 14.14 8.76 19.45
C ILE A 324 15.46 9.52 19.53
N ASN A 325 16.26 9.54 18.47
CA ASN A 325 17.48 10.35 18.42
C ASN A 325 17.15 11.85 18.34
N GLN A 326 16.14 12.22 17.55
CA GLN A 326 15.79 13.62 17.29
C GLN A 326 14.89 14.23 18.39
N ARG A 327 13.98 13.45 18.96
CA ARG A 327 12.98 13.90 19.96
C ARG A 327 12.79 12.89 21.10
N PRO A 328 13.85 12.55 21.86
CA PRO A 328 13.74 11.61 22.97
C PRO A 328 12.78 12.06 24.08
N ASP A 329 12.51 13.37 24.17
CA ASP A 329 11.60 13.98 25.14
C ASP A 329 10.12 13.60 24.94
N LEU A 330 9.76 13.11 23.75
CA LEU A 330 8.37 12.80 23.40
C LEU A 330 7.91 11.39 23.78
N PHE A 331 8.84 10.46 24.04
CA PHE A 331 8.52 9.03 24.06
C PHE A 331 8.88 8.38 25.39
N GLY A 332 7.96 7.58 25.94
CA GLY A 332 8.19 6.77 27.13
C GLY A 332 8.68 5.36 26.83
N CYS A 333 8.45 4.87 25.60
CA CYS A 333 8.87 3.56 25.13
C CYS A 333 9.06 3.60 23.60
N ALA A 334 9.99 2.81 23.07
CA ALA A 334 10.25 2.69 21.65
C ALA A 334 10.51 1.22 21.27
N LEU A 335 9.78 0.72 20.28
CA LEU A 335 9.84 -0.65 19.79
C LEU A 335 10.28 -0.63 18.32
N ALA A 336 11.58 -0.76 18.09
CA ALA A 336 12.16 -0.82 16.75
C ALA A 336 12.43 -2.27 16.34
N HIS A 337 11.53 -2.87 15.57
CA HIS A 337 11.63 -4.25 15.12
C HIS A 337 12.50 -4.35 13.87
N VAL A 338 13.56 -5.18 13.92
CA VAL A 338 14.45 -5.49 12.78
C VAL A 338 14.83 -4.27 11.93
N GLY A 339 15.11 -3.15 12.60
CA GLY A 339 15.27 -1.86 11.94
C GLY A 339 16.54 -1.74 11.10
N VAL A 340 16.45 -0.95 10.03
CA VAL A 340 17.58 -0.58 9.18
C VAL A 340 18.37 0.55 9.85
N MET A 341 19.33 0.21 10.71
CA MET A 341 19.94 1.21 11.61
C MET A 341 21.26 1.81 11.13
N ASP A 342 21.99 1.12 10.24
CA ASP A 342 23.25 1.62 9.68
C ASP A 342 23.03 2.05 8.21
N MET A 343 22.64 3.32 8.05
CA MET A 343 22.33 3.91 6.75
C MET A 343 23.57 4.10 5.86
N LEU A 344 24.78 4.01 6.42
CA LEU A 344 26.04 4.16 5.68
C LEU A 344 26.57 2.84 5.11
N ARG A 345 26.12 1.71 5.67
CA ARG A 345 26.65 0.39 5.31
C ARG A 345 25.58 -0.61 4.88
N LEU A 346 24.29 -0.27 4.97
CA LEU A 346 23.16 -1.11 4.57
C LEU A 346 23.41 -1.89 3.27
N HIS A 347 23.90 -1.22 2.24
CA HIS A 347 24.10 -1.79 0.90
C HIS A 347 25.13 -2.91 0.84
N LYS A 348 25.98 -3.04 1.86
CA LYS A 348 27.01 -4.09 1.95
C LYS A 348 26.44 -5.42 2.45
N PHE A 349 25.18 -5.46 2.87
CA PHE A 349 24.54 -6.64 3.46
C PHE A 349 23.38 -7.13 2.61
N THR A 350 23.45 -8.40 2.18
CA THR A 350 22.37 -9.12 1.48
C THR A 350 21.71 -8.31 0.35
N ILE A 351 20.43 -7.96 0.51
CA ILE A 351 19.59 -7.23 -0.46
C ILE A 351 19.54 -5.72 -0.17
N GLY A 352 20.30 -5.21 0.81
CA GLY A 352 20.28 -3.80 1.21
C GLY A 352 20.61 -2.83 0.07
N HIS A 353 21.36 -3.28 -0.94
CA HIS A 353 21.65 -2.49 -2.15
C HIS A 353 20.40 -2.12 -2.96
N ALA A 354 19.31 -2.88 -2.86
CA ALA A 354 18.05 -2.56 -3.52
C ALA A 354 17.31 -1.37 -2.86
N GLY A 355 17.76 -0.92 -1.68
CA GLY A 355 17.20 0.24 -0.97
C GLY A 355 17.67 1.60 -1.48
N PHE A 356 18.55 1.66 -2.49
CA PHE A 356 19.08 2.92 -2.99
C PHE A 356 18.03 3.87 -3.56
N SER A 357 16.95 3.36 -4.15
CA SER A 357 15.84 4.19 -4.63
C SER A 357 15.06 4.87 -3.49
N GLU A 358 15.12 4.33 -2.28
CA GLU A 358 14.43 4.86 -1.11
C GLU A 358 15.33 5.77 -0.27
N TYR A 359 16.59 5.37 -0.06
CA TYR A 359 17.49 6.03 0.89
C TYR A 359 18.60 6.82 0.21
N GLY A 360 19.04 6.40 -0.97
CA GLY A 360 20.29 6.82 -1.58
C GLY A 360 21.46 5.88 -1.25
N CYS A 361 22.59 6.11 -1.91
CA CYS A 361 23.80 5.34 -1.86
C CYS A 361 24.90 6.15 -1.14
N PRO A 362 25.39 5.68 0.02
CA PRO A 362 26.38 6.38 0.83
C PRO A 362 27.77 6.50 0.16
N GLU A 363 27.99 5.83 -0.98
CA GLU A 363 29.23 5.96 -1.76
C GLU A 363 29.22 7.21 -2.67
N LYS A 364 28.07 7.88 -2.82
CA LYS A 364 27.94 9.16 -3.50
C LYS A 364 27.92 10.27 -2.47
N LYS A 365 28.78 11.28 -2.63
CA LYS A 365 28.94 12.35 -1.64
C LYS A 365 27.64 13.08 -1.31
N GLU A 366 26.87 13.47 -2.32
CA GLU A 366 25.61 14.20 -2.12
C GLU A 366 24.61 13.37 -1.30
N GLU A 367 24.51 12.07 -1.61
CA GLU A 367 23.56 11.18 -0.95
C GLU A 367 24.02 10.80 0.47
N PHE A 368 25.33 10.63 0.67
CA PHE A 368 25.94 10.50 1.98
C PHE A 368 25.59 11.68 2.91
N ASP A 369 25.62 12.91 2.39
CA ASP A 369 25.40 14.12 3.17
C ASP A 369 23.98 14.19 3.77
N TRP A 370 22.97 13.51 3.21
CA TRP A 370 21.66 13.35 3.85
C TRP A 370 21.53 12.09 4.70
N LEU A 371 22.28 11.02 4.39
CA LEU A 371 22.26 9.77 5.18
C LEU A 371 22.95 9.89 6.54
N ILE A 372 23.91 10.82 6.68
CA ILE A 372 24.67 11.03 7.92
C ILE A 372 24.02 11.99 8.92
N LYS A 373 22.91 12.63 8.53
CA LYS A 373 22.11 13.51 9.40
C LYS A 373 21.21 12.69 10.30
#